data_AF-A0A4P7BDY0-F1
#
_entry.id   AF-A0A4P7BDY0-F1
#
_cell.length_a   1.000
_cell.length_b   1.000
_cell.length_c   1.000
_cell.angle_alpha   90.00
_cell.angle_beta   90.00
_cell.angle_gamma   90.00
#
_symmetry.space_group_name_H-M   'P 1'
#
loop_
_entity.id
_entity.type
_entity.pdbx_description
1 polymer ?
#
loop_
_entity_poly.entity_id
_entity_poly.type
_entity_poly.pdbx_seq_one_letter_code
_entity_poly.pdbx_strand_id
1 'polypeptide(L)'
;MVFQVYAVCGALIGILALACYFLRHLELNLTATDVTILVTAGIGLATSTLSIVYLVLVRARTRALVCGDGYVLAASKFLSGWARFEETGRAKLTQLRIDFNRASIRDLIAHLHDLGLICRADGDTLNEALRLRDEIVHGGALADRRRIEHLASLIDEITRRVKTVTTVREHEPAARDH
;
A
#
# COMPACT_ATOMS: atom_id res chain seq x y z
N MET A 1 -23.73 -6.99 7.61
CA MET A 1 -22.70 -7.70 8.40
C MET A 1 -23.27 -8.79 9.30
N VAL A 2 -24.40 -8.55 9.97
CA VAL A 2 -25.08 -9.54 10.82
C VAL A 2 -25.51 -10.81 10.03
N PHE A 3 -25.99 -10.64 8.79
CA PHE A 3 -26.46 -11.74 7.94
C PHE A 3 -25.38 -12.77 7.52
N GLN A 4 -24.13 -12.37 7.31
CA GLN A 4 -23.07 -13.30 6.89
C GLN A 4 -22.62 -14.21 8.03
N VAL A 5 -22.59 -13.69 9.27
CA VAL A 5 -22.31 -14.48 10.47
C VAL A 5 -23.42 -15.50 10.69
N TYR A 6 -24.69 -15.11 10.52
CA TYR A 6 -25.81 -16.06 10.61
C TYR A 6 -25.79 -17.12 9.52
N ALA A 7 -25.39 -16.79 8.29
CA ALA A 7 -25.28 -17.77 7.20
C ALA A 7 -24.18 -18.82 7.47
N VAL A 8 -23.03 -18.39 7.99
CA VAL A 8 -21.92 -19.30 8.34
C VAL A 8 -22.26 -20.16 9.56
N CYS A 9 -22.84 -19.57 10.60
CA CYS A 9 -23.34 -20.33 11.75
C CYS A 9 -24.42 -21.33 11.33
N GLY A 10 -25.34 -20.93 10.46
CA GLY A 10 -26.36 -21.82 9.89
C GLY A 10 -25.77 -22.98 9.09
N ALA A 11 -24.74 -22.71 8.26
CA ALA A 11 -24.03 -23.74 7.51
C ALA A 11 -23.29 -24.73 8.43
N LEU A 12 -22.62 -24.25 9.48
CA LEU A 12 -21.95 -25.10 10.48
C LEU A 12 -22.95 -25.98 11.24
N ILE A 13 -24.07 -25.40 11.67
CA ILE A 13 -25.15 -26.15 12.33
C ILE A 13 -25.73 -27.19 11.37
N GLY A 14 -25.91 -26.84 10.10
CA GLY A 14 -26.38 -27.77 9.05
C GLY A 14 -25.42 -28.92 8.80
N ILE A 15 -24.12 -28.67 8.70
CA ILE A 15 -23.08 -29.70 8.53
C ILE A 15 -23.05 -30.63 9.75
N LEU A 16 -23.13 -30.08 10.96
CA LEU A 16 -23.14 -30.86 12.20
C LEU A 16 -24.41 -31.72 12.30
N ALA A 17 -25.57 -31.15 11.96
CA ALA A 17 -26.84 -31.87 11.94
C ALA A 17 -26.84 -33.00 10.90
N LEU A 18 -26.29 -32.75 9.71
CA LEU A 18 -26.16 -33.75 8.65
C LEU A 18 -25.22 -34.89 9.07
N ALA A 19 -24.08 -34.57 9.70
CA ALA A 19 -23.16 -35.57 10.23
C ALA A 19 -23.82 -36.44 11.31
N CYS A 20 -24.54 -35.83 12.27
CA CYS A 20 -25.30 -36.55 13.28
C CYS A 20 -26.42 -37.42 12.67
N TYR A 21 -27.09 -36.94 11.62
CA TYR A 21 -28.11 -37.69 10.89
C TYR A 21 -27.50 -38.94 10.22
N PHE A 22 -26.38 -38.80 9.53
CA PHE A 22 -25.68 -39.93 8.90
C PHE A 22 -25.20 -40.95 9.94
N LEU A 23 -24.63 -40.49 11.06
CA LEU A 23 -24.19 -41.38 12.14
C LEU A 23 -25.36 -42.16 12.75
N ARG A 24 -26.52 -41.52 12.92
CA ARG A 24 -27.74 -42.17 13.40
C ARG A 24 -28.30 -43.18 12.39
N HIS A 25 -28.19 -42.90 11.09
CA HIS A 25 -28.72 -43.76 10.04
C HIS A 25 -27.82 -44.96 9.73
N LEU A 26 -26.54 -44.90 10.10
CA LEU A 26 -25.57 -45.99 9.89
C LEU A 26 -25.60 -47.10 10.97
N GLU A 27 -26.53 -47.04 11.94
CA GLU A 27 -26.64 -47.99 13.07
C GLU A 27 -25.30 -48.29 13.78
N LEU A 28 -24.37 -47.34 13.75
CA LEU A 28 -23.12 -47.46 14.49
C LEU A 28 -23.47 -47.35 15.98
N ASN A 29 -23.25 -48.44 16.73
CA ASN A 29 -23.21 -48.39 18.19
C ASN A 29 -21.96 -47.60 18.61
N LEU A 30 -22.03 -46.27 18.53
CA LEU A 30 -20.94 -45.41 18.99
C LEU A 30 -20.77 -45.62 20.49
N THR A 31 -19.56 -46.01 20.88
CA THR A 31 -19.20 -46.00 22.29
C THR A 31 -19.13 -44.56 22.79
N ALA A 32 -19.32 -44.34 24.10
CA ALA A 32 -19.23 -43.00 24.70
C ALA A 32 -17.91 -42.27 24.33
N THR A 33 -16.84 -43.04 24.14
CA THR A 33 -15.53 -42.55 23.71
C THR A 33 -15.57 -41.97 22.29
N ASP A 34 -16.20 -42.64 21.33
CA ASP A 34 -16.30 -42.17 19.93
C ASP A 34 -17.10 -40.87 19.83
N VAL A 35 -18.14 -40.72 20.67
CA VAL A 35 -18.92 -39.49 20.77
C VAL A 35 -18.06 -38.33 21.27
N THR A 36 -17.23 -38.54 22.30
CA THR A 36 -16.35 -37.47 22.83
C THR A 36 -15.31 -37.02 21.81
N ILE A 37 -14.73 -37.95 21.05
CA ILE A 37 -13.76 -37.65 19.99
C ILE A 37 -14.43 -36.84 18.88
N LEU A 38 -15.63 -37.25 18.46
CA LEU A 38 -16.39 -36.55 17.43
C LEU A 38 -16.79 -35.14 17.85
N VAL A 39 -17.28 -34.96 19.09
CA VAL A 39 -17.64 -33.64 19.62
C VAL A 39 -16.41 -32.73 19.71
N THR A 40 -15.29 -33.26 20.18
CA THR A 40 -14.04 -32.49 20.30
C THR A 40 -13.51 -32.07 18.92
N ALA A 41 -13.54 -32.97 17.93
CA ALA A 41 -13.17 -32.66 16.55
C ALA A 41 -14.11 -31.62 15.92
N GLY A 42 -15.42 -31.73 16.18
CA GLY A 42 -16.43 -30.77 15.72
C GLY A 42 -16.21 -29.37 16.29
N ILE A 43 -15.91 -29.26 17.59
CA ILE A 43 -15.58 -27.99 18.25
C ILE A 43 -14.29 -27.39 17.67
N GLY A 44 -13.27 -28.22 17.42
CA GLY A 44 -12.02 -27.78 16.79
C GLY A 44 -12.22 -27.21 15.39
N LEU A 45 -13.03 -27.86 14.56
CA LEU A 45 -13.36 -27.36 13.22
C LEU A 45 -14.21 -26.09 13.26
N ALA A 46 -15.18 -26.01 14.18
CA ALA A 46 -15.98 -24.81 14.37
C ALA A 46 -15.12 -23.61 14.81
N THR A 47 -14.19 -23.81 15.74
CA THR A 47 -13.27 -22.75 16.20
C THR A 47 -12.27 -22.34 15.13
N SER A 48 -11.74 -23.29 14.35
CA SER A 48 -10.86 -22.99 13.21
C SER A 48 -11.57 -22.17 12.13
N THR A 49 -12.76 -22.59 11.73
CA THR A 49 -13.57 -21.87 10.73
C THR A 49 -13.96 -20.48 11.21
N LEU A 50 -14.37 -20.32 12.46
CA LEU A 50 -14.66 -19.02 13.07
C LEU A 50 -13.43 -18.10 13.05
N SER A 51 -12.25 -18.64 13.33
CA SER A 51 -10.98 -17.90 13.33
C SER A 51 -10.60 -17.42 11.92
N ILE A 52 -10.76 -18.27 10.90
CA ILE A 52 -10.53 -17.89 9.50
C ILE A 52 -11.52 -16.80 9.08
N VAL A 53 -12.80 -16.95 9.40
CA VAL A 53 -13.84 -15.96 9.07
C VAL A 53 -13.57 -14.63 9.77
N TYR A 54 -13.17 -14.66 11.04
CA TYR A 54 -12.77 -13.46 11.78
C TYR A 54 -11.60 -12.75 11.09
N LEU A 55 -10.55 -13.48 10.69
CA LEU A 55 -9.41 -12.90 9.98
C LEU A 55 -9.82 -12.31 8.62
N VAL A 56 -10.67 -12.99 7.86
CA VAL A 56 -11.19 -12.49 6.57
C VAL A 56 -12.01 -11.22 6.79
N LEU A 57 -12.87 -11.18 7.82
CA LEU A 57 -13.70 -10.03 8.15
C LEU A 57 -12.88 -8.85 8.63
N VAL A 58 -11.89 -9.07 9.50
CA VAL A 58 -10.95 -8.02 9.93
C VAL A 58 -10.22 -7.48 8.71
N ARG A 59 -9.66 -8.35 7.86
CA ARG A 59 -8.94 -7.91 6.65
C ARG A 59 -9.85 -7.16 5.68
N ALA A 60 -11.11 -7.58 5.52
CA ALA A 60 -12.10 -6.89 4.72
C ALA A 60 -12.50 -5.53 5.30
N ARG A 61 -12.69 -5.44 6.63
CA ARG A 61 -12.95 -4.18 7.33
C ARG A 61 -11.77 -3.24 7.23
N THR A 62 -10.55 -3.71 7.45
CA THR A 62 -9.34 -2.89 7.32
C THR A 62 -9.20 -2.40 5.89
N ARG A 63 -9.46 -3.25 4.88
CA ARG A 63 -9.51 -2.82 3.48
C ARG A 63 -10.62 -1.79 3.23
N ALA A 64 -11.81 -1.94 3.79
CA ALA A 64 -12.90 -0.99 3.60
C ALA A 64 -12.67 0.35 4.34
N LEU A 65 -12.04 0.30 5.51
CA LEU A 65 -11.64 1.48 6.30
C LEU A 65 -10.49 2.23 5.63
N VAL A 66 -9.54 1.51 5.03
CA VAL A 66 -8.41 2.10 4.31
C VAL A 66 -8.84 2.56 2.91
N CYS A 67 -9.69 1.82 2.21
CA CYS A 67 -10.25 2.17 0.90
C CYS A 67 -11.57 2.94 0.98
N GLY A 68 -11.76 3.81 1.98
CA GLY A 68 -12.81 4.83 1.88
C GLY A 68 -12.57 5.72 0.64
N ASP A 69 -13.60 6.37 0.11
CA ASP A 69 -13.55 7.19 -1.12
C ASP A 69 -12.35 8.15 -1.20
N GLY A 70 -11.84 8.60 -0.05
CA GLY A 70 -10.66 9.45 0.05
C GLY A 70 -9.32 8.79 -0.29
N TYR A 71 -9.18 7.46 -0.24
CA TYR A 71 -7.93 6.77 -0.59
C TYR A 71 -7.63 6.84 -2.07
N VAL A 72 -8.63 6.53 -2.91
CA VAL A 72 -8.46 6.58 -4.38
C VAL A 72 -8.13 8.01 -4.82
N LEU A 73 -8.81 9.00 -4.23
CA LEU A 73 -8.51 10.41 -4.48
C LEU A 73 -7.11 10.80 -4.02
N ALA A 74 -6.69 10.39 -2.81
CA ALA A 74 -5.36 10.66 -2.27
C ALA A 74 -4.26 10.00 -3.12
N ALA A 75 -4.44 8.74 -3.51
CA ALA A 75 -3.51 8.02 -4.38
C ALA A 75 -3.41 8.67 -5.77
N SER A 76 -4.54 9.07 -6.37
CA SER A 76 -4.55 9.81 -7.64
C SER A 76 -3.83 11.16 -7.54
N LYS A 77 -4.05 11.92 -6.46
CA LYS A 77 -3.36 13.18 -6.19
C LYS A 77 -1.85 12.98 -6.00
N PHE A 78 -1.46 11.93 -5.28
CA PHE A 78 -0.06 11.55 -5.11
C PHE A 78 0.60 11.21 -6.45
N LEU A 79 -0.03 10.34 -7.27
CA LEU A 79 0.51 9.92 -8.56
C LEU A 79 0.64 11.09 -9.55
N SER A 80 -0.31 12.03 -9.55
CA SER A 80 -0.23 13.23 -10.38
C SER A 80 0.87 14.19 -9.91
N GLY A 81 1.02 14.39 -8.59
CA GLY A 81 2.13 15.15 -8.02
C GLY A 81 3.49 14.53 -8.35
N TRP A 82 3.60 13.20 -8.28
CA TRP A 82 4.80 12.47 -8.67
C TRP A 82 5.14 12.62 -10.16
N ALA A 83 4.16 12.46 -11.05
CA ALA A 83 4.37 12.66 -12.49
C ALA A 83 4.88 14.07 -12.80
N ARG A 84 4.33 15.08 -12.11
CA ARG A 84 4.76 16.48 -12.23
C ARG A 84 6.19 16.69 -11.73
N PHE A 85 6.57 16.04 -10.64
CA PHE A 85 7.96 16.04 -10.14
C PHE A 85 8.91 15.49 -11.20
N GLU A 86 8.61 14.31 -11.76
CA GLU A 86 9.42 13.69 -12.80
C GLU A 86 9.57 14.60 -14.02
N GLU A 87 8.47 15.15 -14.52
CA GLU A 87 8.47 16.06 -15.67
C GLU A 87 9.31 17.31 -15.38
N THR A 88 9.13 17.92 -14.21
CA THR A 88 9.87 19.13 -13.80
C THR A 88 11.36 18.84 -13.65
N GLY A 89 11.72 17.74 -13.00
CA GLY A 89 13.11 17.33 -12.83
C GLY A 89 13.79 17.06 -14.17
N ARG A 90 13.13 16.30 -15.06
CA ARG A 90 13.64 16.00 -16.40
C ARG A 90 13.79 17.25 -17.25
N ALA A 91 12.80 18.15 -17.21
CA ALA A 91 12.87 19.42 -17.91
C ALA A 91 14.05 20.26 -17.41
N LYS A 92 14.29 20.27 -16.09
CA LYS A 92 15.40 21.01 -15.48
C LYS A 92 16.77 20.46 -15.89
N LEU A 93 16.96 19.14 -15.84
CA LEU A 93 18.22 18.52 -16.30
C LEU A 93 18.46 18.73 -17.79
N THR A 94 17.40 18.66 -18.60
CA THR A 94 17.46 18.95 -20.04
C THR A 94 17.84 20.40 -20.30
N GLN A 95 17.27 21.35 -19.54
CA GLN A 95 17.62 22.77 -19.63
C GLN A 95 19.10 23.01 -19.27
N LEU A 96 19.63 22.28 -18.29
CA LEU A 96 21.03 22.35 -17.88
C LEU A 96 21.98 21.55 -18.78
N ARG A 97 21.48 20.92 -19.85
CA ARG A 97 22.23 20.07 -20.79
C ARG A 97 23.00 18.93 -20.11
N ILE A 98 22.45 18.38 -19.03
CA ILE A 98 23.01 17.23 -18.34
C ILE A 98 22.48 15.98 -19.00
N ASP A 99 23.39 15.08 -19.38
CA ASP A 99 23.02 13.77 -19.88
C ASP A 99 22.68 12.86 -18.69
N PHE A 100 21.53 12.20 -18.75
CA PHE A 100 21.02 11.34 -17.69
C PHE A 100 20.14 10.24 -18.28
N ASN A 101 20.04 9.12 -17.58
CA ASN A 101 19.17 8.03 -18.02
C ASN A 101 17.70 8.38 -17.76
N ARG A 102 16.97 8.75 -18.81
CA ARG A 102 15.53 9.09 -18.76
C ARG A 102 14.63 7.96 -18.25
N ALA A 103 15.10 6.71 -18.29
CA ALA A 103 14.35 5.56 -17.77
C ALA A 103 14.58 5.32 -16.28
N SER A 104 15.62 5.90 -15.68
CA SER A 104 15.98 5.69 -14.27
C SER A 104 15.58 6.88 -13.41
N ILE A 105 14.52 6.70 -12.61
CA ILE A 105 14.09 7.73 -11.66
C ILE A 105 15.13 7.95 -10.56
N ARG A 106 15.87 6.90 -10.16
CA ARG A 106 16.96 7.03 -9.19
C ARG A 106 18.09 7.91 -9.71
N ASP A 107 18.37 7.80 -11.00
CA ASP A 107 19.38 8.62 -11.68
C ASP A 107 18.94 10.09 -11.74
N LEU A 108 17.65 10.33 -12.03
CA LEU A 108 17.05 11.66 -11.93
C LEU A 108 17.23 12.27 -10.53
N ILE A 109 16.91 11.53 -9.47
CA ILE A 109 17.04 12.01 -8.08
C ILE A 109 18.51 12.29 -7.74
N ALA A 110 19.43 11.41 -8.13
CA ALA A 110 20.86 11.57 -7.90
C ALA A 110 21.39 12.85 -8.56
N HIS A 111 21.08 13.08 -9.83
CA HIS A 111 21.50 14.31 -10.53
C HIS A 111 20.90 15.57 -9.91
N LEU A 112 19.63 15.55 -9.50
CA LEU A 112 19.03 16.70 -8.82
C LEU A 112 19.73 16.99 -7.47
N HIS A 113 20.16 15.96 -6.76
CA HIS A 113 20.93 16.09 -5.52
C HIS A 113 22.34 16.63 -5.78
N ASP A 114 23.04 16.09 -6.78
CA ASP A 114 24.42 16.50 -7.11
C ASP A 114 24.50 17.95 -7.59
N LEU A 115 23.42 18.47 -8.19
CA LEU A 115 23.28 19.87 -8.57
C LEU A 115 22.86 20.78 -7.42
N GLY A 116 22.63 20.23 -6.22
CA GLY A 116 22.14 20.96 -5.05
C GLY A 116 20.72 21.50 -5.19
N LEU A 117 19.93 20.97 -6.14
CA LEU A 117 18.54 21.38 -6.34
C LEU A 117 17.60 20.77 -5.30
N ILE A 118 18.02 19.67 -4.69
CA ILE A 118 17.36 19.00 -3.57
C ILE A 118 18.41 18.64 -2.52
N CYS A 119 18.01 18.64 -1.24
CA CYS A 119 18.91 18.23 -0.16
C CYS A 119 18.81 16.73 0.13
N ARG A 120 19.69 16.21 0.99
CA ARG A 120 19.68 14.78 1.36
C ARG A 120 18.34 14.32 1.95
N ALA A 121 17.72 15.14 2.79
CA ALA A 121 16.40 14.84 3.37
C ALA A 121 15.30 14.75 2.31
N ASP A 122 15.39 15.56 1.25
CA ASP A 122 14.49 15.48 0.11
C ASP A 122 14.70 14.20 -0.69
N GLY A 123 15.96 13.80 -0.89
CA GLY A 123 16.31 12.53 -1.51
C GLY A 123 15.74 11.32 -0.76
N ASP A 124 15.85 11.32 0.57
CA ASP A 124 15.27 10.27 1.42
C ASP A 124 13.73 10.24 1.29
N THR A 125 13.10 11.42 1.28
CA THR A 125 11.64 11.58 1.08
C THR A 125 11.19 11.07 -0.29
N LEU A 126 11.93 11.40 -1.36
CA LEU A 126 11.63 10.95 -2.72
C LEU A 126 11.83 9.44 -2.89
N ASN A 127 12.81 8.85 -2.20
CA ASN A 127 12.98 7.40 -2.17
C ASN A 127 11.83 6.70 -1.45
N GLU A 128 11.33 7.27 -0.35
CA GLU A 128 10.14 6.76 0.32
C GLU A 128 8.89 6.89 -0.57
N ALA A 129 8.74 8.03 -1.24
CA ALA A 129 7.67 8.25 -2.21
C ALA A 129 7.75 7.26 -3.38
N LEU A 130 8.94 6.94 -3.89
CA LEU A 130 9.12 5.93 -4.94
C LEU A 130 8.63 4.56 -4.48
N ARG A 131 8.96 4.14 -3.25
CA ARG A 131 8.44 2.88 -2.68
C ARG A 131 6.93 2.90 -2.57
N LEU A 132 6.35 4.01 -2.10
CA LEU A 132 4.91 4.17 -1.99
C LEU A 132 4.23 4.12 -3.37
N ARG A 133 4.82 4.73 -4.40
CA ARG A 133 4.33 4.64 -5.79
C ARG A 133 4.29 3.19 -6.25
N ASP A 134 5.37 2.45 -6.05
CA ASP A 134 5.46 1.05 -6.47
C ASP A 134 4.42 0.19 -5.72
N GLU A 135 4.20 0.45 -4.42
CA GLU A 135 3.14 -0.17 -3.62
C GLU A 135 1.73 0.15 -4.17
N ILE A 136 1.44 1.41 -4.51
CA ILE A 136 0.15 1.83 -5.05
C ILE A 136 -0.09 1.23 -6.45
N VAL A 137 0.91 1.26 -7.33
CA VAL A 137 0.79 0.82 -8.73
C VAL A 137 0.72 -0.71 -8.84
N HIS A 138 1.50 -1.43 -8.04
CA HIS A 138 1.54 -2.89 -8.08
C HIS A 138 0.54 -3.57 -7.14
N GLY A 139 -0.36 -2.79 -6.51
CA GLY A 139 -1.40 -3.32 -5.62
C GLY A 139 -0.82 -4.01 -4.38
N GLY A 140 0.30 -3.49 -3.87
CA GLY A 140 0.99 -3.96 -2.68
C GLY A 140 0.21 -3.71 -1.39
N ALA A 141 0.92 -3.54 -0.27
CA ALA A 141 0.28 -3.19 0.99
C ALA A 141 -0.47 -1.84 0.83
N LEU A 142 -1.74 -1.80 1.21
CA LEU A 142 -2.51 -0.55 1.21
C LEU A 142 -1.88 0.39 2.23
N ALA A 143 -1.21 1.43 1.75
CA ALA A 143 -0.60 2.44 2.60
C ALA A 143 -1.69 3.27 3.30
N ASP A 144 -1.39 3.76 4.50
CA ASP A 144 -2.28 4.67 5.21
C ASP A 144 -2.51 5.95 4.37
N ARG A 145 -3.78 6.33 4.19
CA ARG A 145 -4.18 7.55 3.50
C ARG A 145 -3.42 8.78 4.01
N ARG A 146 -3.22 8.89 5.33
CA ARG A 146 -2.49 10.04 5.92
C ARG A 146 -1.05 10.10 5.42
N ARG A 147 -0.40 8.95 5.28
CA ARG A 147 0.96 8.84 4.75
C ARG A 147 1.00 9.24 3.27
N ILE A 148 0.01 8.83 2.48
CA ILE A 148 -0.10 9.23 1.06
C ILE A 148 -0.27 10.74 0.93
N GLU A 149 -1.19 11.34 1.69
CA GLU A 149 -1.44 12.78 1.66
C GLU A 149 -0.22 13.58 2.12
N HIS A 150 0.47 13.12 3.16
CA HIS A 150 1.69 13.75 3.66
C HIS A 150 2.80 13.72 2.61
N LEU A 151 3.12 12.55 2.03
CA LEU A 151 4.14 12.42 1.00
C LEU A 151 3.78 13.20 -0.27
N ALA A 152 2.50 13.23 -0.66
CA ALA A 152 2.04 14.05 -1.77
C ALA A 152 2.34 15.53 -1.53
N SER A 153 2.12 16.05 -0.32
CA SER A 153 2.42 17.43 0.01
C SER A 153 3.92 17.76 -0.06
N LEU A 154 4.77 16.83 0.40
CA LEU A 154 6.22 16.98 0.38
C LEU A 154 6.77 16.97 -1.05
N ILE A 155 6.29 16.05 -1.90
CA ILE A 155 6.67 16.03 -3.33
C ILE A 155 6.30 17.35 -4.00
N ASP A 156 5.12 17.89 -3.72
CA ASP A 156 4.63 19.12 -4.33
C ASP A 156 5.43 20.35 -3.84
N GLU A 157 5.95 20.31 -2.60
CA GLU A 157 6.92 21.29 -2.11
C GLU A 157 8.28 21.17 -2.81
N ILE A 158 8.86 19.96 -2.86
CA ILE A 158 10.14 19.70 -3.53
C ILE A 158 10.05 20.13 -5.00
N THR A 159 8.98 19.76 -5.69
CA THR A 159 8.74 20.12 -7.10
C THR A 159 8.68 21.64 -7.28
N ARG A 160 8.00 22.35 -6.38
CA ARG A 160 7.98 23.81 -6.40
C ARG A 160 9.39 24.38 -6.22
N ARG A 161 10.18 23.88 -5.28
CA ARG A 161 11.57 24.34 -5.06
C ARG A 161 12.45 24.09 -6.29
N VAL A 162 12.42 22.90 -6.87
CA VAL A 162 13.17 22.57 -8.09
C VAL A 162 12.80 23.49 -9.26
N LYS A 163 11.51 23.86 -9.37
CA LYS A 163 11.03 24.82 -10.37
C LYS A 163 11.54 26.24 -10.11
N THR A 164 11.50 26.71 -8.86
CA THR A 164 11.87 28.08 -8.50
C THR A 164 13.37 28.33 -8.45
N VAL A 165 14.19 27.30 -8.22
CA VAL A 165 15.66 27.41 -8.27
C VAL A 165 16.09 27.58 -9.72
N THR A 166 15.95 28.80 -10.22
CA THR A 166 16.49 29.28 -11.49
C THR A 166 17.67 30.17 -11.13
N THR A 167 18.88 29.70 -11.48
CA THR A 167 20.11 30.50 -11.64
C THR A 167 20.54 31.37 -10.45
N VAL A 168 21.39 30.83 -9.57
CA VAL A 168 22.33 31.65 -8.77
C VAL A 168 23.76 31.58 -9.32
N ARG A 169 24.04 30.77 -10.35
CA ARG A 169 25.41 30.52 -10.84
C ARG A 169 25.76 31.13 -12.21
N GLU A 170 25.02 32.14 -12.68
CA GLU A 170 25.33 32.90 -13.90
C GLU A 170 25.73 34.37 -13.64
N HIS A 171 26.15 34.72 -12.42
CA HIS A 171 26.72 36.04 -12.14
C HIS A 171 28.03 35.97 -11.36
N GLU A 172 29.00 35.25 -11.90
CA GLU A 172 30.41 35.52 -11.64
C GLU A 172 30.99 36.16 -12.92
N PRO A 173 31.08 37.50 -13.01
CA PRO A 173 31.62 38.15 -14.18
C PRO A 173 33.13 37.87 -14.25
N ALA A 174 33.57 37.40 -15.42
CA ALA A 174 34.97 37.34 -15.79
C ALA A 174 35.62 38.74 -15.74
N ALA A 175 36.63 38.91 -14.88
CA ALA A 175 37.64 39.98 -14.83
C ALA A 175 38.34 39.86 -13.46
N ARG A 176 39.65 39.66 -13.28
CA ARG A 176 40.91 39.93 -14.01
C ARG A 176 41.87 38.81 -13.57
N ASP A 177 42.84 38.39 -14.36
CA ASP A 177 44.14 39.04 -14.31
C ASP A 177 44.88 38.98 -15.66
N HIS A 178 45.42 40.16 -15.97
CA HIS A 178 46.47 40.41 -16.94
C HIS A 178 47.82 39.92 -16.44
#